data_AF-A0A5B0BYY6-F1
#
_entry.id   AF-A0A5B0BYY6-F1
#
_cell.length_a   1.000
_cell.length_b   1.000
_cell.length_c   1.000
_cell.angle_alpha   90.00
_cell.angle_beta   90.00
_cell.angle_gamma   90.00
#
_symmetry.space_group_name_H-M   'P 1'
#
loop_
_entity.id
_entity.type
_entity.pdbx_description
1 polymer ?
#
loop_
_entity_poly.entity_id
_entity_poly.type
_entity_poly.pdbx_seq_one_letter_code
_entity_poly.pdbx_strand_id
1 'polypeptide(L)'
;MPKRAYECDACNEVHEYESSAEDCCRPQVNEVWLCDVCEESHDDEEDAEKCCIGKVKARGIETVRCPSCFRDQELVRHAVEIEVAGHCSECNPHFSIDDTFKIGDMVEQQIAENLERLM
;
A
#
# COMPACT_ATOMS: atom_id res chain seq x y z
N MET A 1 -28.07 31.70 41.93
CA MET A 1 -27.62 30.29 42.00
C MET A 1 -26.82 30.01 40.73
N PRO A 2 -25.63 29.38 40.80
CA PRO A 2 -24.88 29.05 39.60
C PRO A 2 -25.61 27.97 38.76
N LYS A 3 -25.50 28.05 37.43
CA LYS A 3 -26.05 27.08 36.47
C LYS A 3 -24.89 26.31 35.82
N ARG A 4 -25.07 25.01 35.58
CA ARG A 4 -24.12 24.17 34.83
C ARG A 4 -24.33 24.37 33.32
N ALA A 5 -23.23 24.40 32.56
CA ALA A 5 -23.19 24.45 31.10
C ALA A 5 -22.05 23.54 30.61
N TYR A 6 -21.95 23.36 29.30
CA TYR A 6 -20.99 22.46 28.65
C TYR A 6 -20.24 23.23 27.56
N GLU A 7 -18.92 23.17 27.54
CA GLU A 7 -18.07 23.91 26.61
C GLU A 7 -17.50 22.96 25.56
N CYS A 8 -17.57 23.34 24.28
CA CYS A 8 -16.92 22.62 23.20
C CYS A 8 -15.40 22.84 23.28
N ASP A 9 -14.63 21.76 23.39
CA ASP A 9 -13.16 21.82 23.49
C ASP A 9 -12.48 22.41 22.24
N ALA A 10 -13.10 22.25 21.06
CA ALA A 10 -12.50 22.69 19.80
C ALA A 10 -12.66 24.20 19.54
N CYS A 11 -13.80 24.81 19.90
CA CYS A 11 -14.11 26.20 19.60
C CYS A 11 -14.38 27.08 20.85
N ASN A 12 -14.42 26.49 22.05
CA ASN A 12 -14.76 27.13 23.33
C ASN A 12 -16.18 27.73 23.36
N GLU A 13 -17.09 27.27 22.50
CA GLU A 13 -18.49 27.68 22.54
C GLU A 13 -19.22 26.97 23.70
N VAL A 14 -20.01 27.74 24.46
CA VAL A 14 -20.71 27.24 25.66
C VAL A 14 -22.16 26.93 25.32
N HIS A 15 -22.54 25.67 25.52
CA HIS A 15 -23.86 25.12 25.26
C HIS A 15 -24.60 24.78 26.57
N GLU A 16 -25.92 24.80 26.49
CA GLU A 16 -26.78 24.45 27.62
C GLU A 16 -26.86 22.93 27.87
N TYR A 17 -26.70 22.14 26.81
CA TYR A 17 -26.82 20.68 26.83
C TYR A 17 -25.51 20.03 26.39
N GLU A 18 -25.16 18.91 27.01
CA GLU A 18 -23.99 18.10 26.71
C GLU A 18 -23.97 17.66 25.24
N SER A 19 -25.08 17.11 24.74
CA SER A 19 -25.22 16.67 23.34
C SER A 19 -24.99 17.80 22.33
N SER A 20 -25.35 19.04 22.70
CA SER A 20 -25.10 20.20 21.84
C SER A 20 -23.61 20.56 21.79
N ALA A 21 -22.88 20.37 22.89
CA ALA A 21 -21.42 20.52 22.90
C ALA A 21 -20.72 19.36 22.19
N GLU A 22 -21.26 18.14 22.25
CA GLU A 22 -20.75 16.96 21.52
C GLU A 22 -20.90 17.08 20.00
N ASP A 23 -22.03 17.62 19.54
CA ASP A 23 -22.27 17.86 18.11
C ASP A 23 -21.55 19.12 17.60
N CYS A 24 -21.16 20.03 18.50
CA CYS A 24 -20.39 21.22 18.17
C CYS A 24 -18.98 20.84 17.72
N CYS A 25 -18.61 21.23 16.50
CA CYS A 25 -17.34 20.87 15.87
C CYS A 25 -17.09 19.36 15.73
N ARG A 26 -18.14 18.54 15.81
CA ARG A 26 -18.02 17.09 15.56
C ARG A 26 -17.45 16.86 14.16
N PRO A 27 -16.36 16.07 14.01
CA PRO A 27 -15.81 15.76 12.71
C PRO A 27 -16.86 15.10 11.81
N GLN A 28 -16.84 15.46 10.52
CA GLN A 28 -17.66 14.78 9.54
C GLN A 28 -17.18 13.34 9.39
N VAL A 29 -18.13 12.40 9.43
CA VAL A 29 -17.86 11.00 9.08
C VAL A 29 -18.05 10.85 7.58
N ASN A 30 -17.01 10.41 6.88
CA ASN A 30 -17.06 10.11 5.45
C ASN A 30 -16.95 8.59 5.25
N GLU A 31 -17.68 8.09 4.27
CA GLU A 31 -17.50 6.73 3.77
C GLU A 31 -16.25 6.70 2.88
N VAL A 32 -15.42 5.67 3.04
CA VAL A 32 -14.18 5.48 2.29
C VAL A 32 -14.05 4.02 1.88
N TRP A 33 -13.28 3.78 0.82
CA TRP A 33 -12.98 2.45 0.30
C TRP A 33 -11.56 2.06 0.66
N LEU A 34 -11.35 0.87 1.21
CA LEU A 34 -10.01 0.40 1.59
C LEU A 34 -9.47 -0.53 0.52
N CYS A 35 -8.20 -0.35 0.15
CA CYS A 35 -7.49 -1.35 -0.64
C CYS A 35 -7.31 -2.63 0.20
N ASP A 36 -7.72 -3.77 -0.36
CA ASP A 36 -7.62 -5.09 0.28
C ASP A 36 -6.16 -5.58 0.49
N VAL A 37 -5.20 -4.99 -0.21
CA VAL A 37 -3.77 -5.34 -0.12
C VAL A 37 -3.00 -4.50 0.89
N CYS A 38 -3.18 -3.17 0.89
CA CYS A 38 -2.39 -2.24 1.70
C CYS A 38 -3.18 -1.46 2.75
N GLU A 39 -4.51 -1.61 2.78
CA GLU A 39 -5.42 -0.90 3.70
C GLU A 39 -5.40 0.64 3.56
N GLU A 40 -4.83 1.16 2.47
CA GLU A 40 -4.90 2.59 2.13
C GLU A 40 -6.35 2.97 1.80
N SER A 41 -6.79 4.13 2.29
CA SER A 41 -8.16 4.62 2.09
C SER A 41 -8.28 5.47 0.81
N HIS A 42 -9.36 5.27 0.08
CA HIS A 42 -9.69 5.92 -1.18
C HIS A 42 -11.10 6.49 -1.15
N ASP A 43 -11.33 7.49 -2.01
CA ASP A 43 -12.61 8.21 -2.07
C ASP A 43 -13.69 7.42 -2.85
N ASP A 44 -13.30 6.49 -3.72
CA ASP A 44 -14.20 5.61 -4.46
C ASP A 44 -13.68 4.18 -4.63
N GLU A 45 -14.61 3.27 -4.95
CA GLU A 45 -14.37 1.82 -5.07
C GLU A 45 -13.38 1.50 -6.19
N GLU A 46 -13.51 2.17 -7.34
CA GLU A 46 -12.66 1.92 -8.52
C GLU A 46 -11.21 2.31 -8.24
N ASP A 47 -10.98 3.40 -7.50
CA ASP A 47 -9.66 3.82 -7.05
C ASP A 47 -9.07 2.86 -6.00
N ALA A 48 -9.88 2.33 -5.08
CA ALA A 48 -9.43 1.31 -4.13
C ALA A 48 -9.04 -0.01 -4.83
N GLU A 49 -9.85 -0.46 -5.80
CA GLU A 49 -9.55 -1.62 -6.63
C GLU A 49 -8.24 -1.41 -7.40
N LYS A 50 -8.04 -0.23 -8.01
CA LYS A 50 -6.84 0.07 -8.80
C LYS A 50 -5.61 0.41 -7.99
N CYS A 51 -5.75 0.81 -6.71
CA CYS A 51 -4.67 1.26 -5.84
C CYS A 51 -3.48 0.32 -5.91
N CYS A 52 -3.77 -0.97 -5.76
CA CYS A 52 -2.77 -2.00 -5.84
C CYS A 52 -2.82 -2.82 -7.12
N ILE A 53 -3.75 -2.68 -8.07
CA ILE A 53 -3.59 -3.36 -9.39
C ILE A 53 -2.23 -3.01 -10.04
N GLY A 54 -1.78 -1.77 -9.86
CA GLY A 54 -0.44 -1.32 -10.28
C GLY A 54 0.68 -1.46 -9.24
N LYS A 55 0.40 -1.80 -7.97
CA LYS A 55 1.40 -1.98 -6.88
C LYS A 55 1.58 -3.44 -6.43
N VAL A 56 0.59 -4.29 -6.72
CA VAL A 56 0.65 -5.75 -6.96
C VAL A 56 1.54 -6.04 -8.17
N LYS A 57 2.07 -5.01 -8.85
CA LYS A 57 3.40 -5.04 -9.48
C LYS A 57 4.49 -5.36 -8.46
N ALA A 58 4.45 -6.57 -7.97
CA ALA A 58 5.40 -7.59 -8.32
C ALA A 58 5.36 -8.62 -7.21
N ARG A 59 4.35 -8.75 -6.32
CA ARG A 59 4.45 -9.83 -5.33
C ARG A 59 4.43 -11.18 -6.06
N GLY A 60 5.54 -11.91 -5.97
CA GLY A 60 5.68 -13.25 -6.50
C GLY A 60 4.75 -14.18 -5.74
N ILE A 61 4.29 -15.24 -6.41
CA ILE A 61 3.53 -16.32 -5.77
C ILE A 61 4.37 -17.00 -4.69
N GLU A 62 5.69 -17.07 -4.93
CA GLU A 62 6.67 -17.66 -4.02
C GLU A 62 7.72 -16.63 -3.62
N THR A 63 8.27 -16.80 -2.43
CA THR A 63 9.40 -16.02 -1.93
C THR A 63 10.72 -16.65 -2.36
N VAL A 64 11.67 -15.82 -2.79
CA VAL A 64 13.00 -16.28 -3.23
C VAL A 64 14.07 -15.69 -2.34
N ARG A 65 14.96 -16.53 -1.81
CA ARG A 65 16.06 -16.06 -0.96
C ARG A 65 17.25 -15.62 -1.81
N CYS A 66 17.66 -14.36 -1.67
CA CYS A 66 18.85 -13.84 -2.35
C CYS A 66 20.11 -14.52 -1.79
N PRO A 67 20.99 -15.12 -2.62
CA PRO A 67 22.21 -15.77 -2.13
C PRO A 67 23.29 -14.77 -1.71
N SER A 68 23.20 -13.51 -2.13
CA SER A 68 24.19 -12.46 -1.80
C SER A 68 23.90 -11.76 -0.46
N CYS A 69 22.62 -11.50 -0.14
CA CYS A 69 22.24 -10.79 1.08
C CYS A 69 21.39 -11.62 2.05
N PHE A 70 21.02 -12.85 1.68
CA PHE A 70 20.25 -13.80 2.48
C PHE A 70 18.87 -13.32 2.94
N ARG A 71 18.34 -12.24 2.37
CA ARG A 71 16.96 -11.79 2.56
C ARG A 71 16.00 -12.56 1.66
N ASP A 72 14.81 -12.83 2.19
CA ASP A 72 13.70 -13.38 1.41
C ASP A 72 13.03 -12.25 0.63
N GLN A 73 12.89 -12.45 -0.67
CA GLN A 73 12.35 -11.47 -1.59
C GLN A 73 10.97 -11.91 -2.03
N GLU A 74 9.99 -11.04 -1.80
CA GLU A 74 8.60 -11.29 -2.18
C GLU A 74 8.28 -10.68 -3.55
N LEU A 75 9.18 -9.89 -4.14
CA LEU A 75 8.92 -9.23 -5.41
C LEU A 75 9.47 -10.04 -6.59
N VAL A 76 8.65 -10.35 -7.60
CA VAL A 76 8.95 -10.84 -8.95
C VAL A 76 10.18 -10.15 -9.51
N ARG A 77 10.27 -8.81 -9.38
CA ARG A 77 11.48 -8.09 -9.82
C ARG A 77 12.74 -8.62 -9.14
N HIS A 78 12.73 -8.77 -7.83
CA HIS A 78 13.88 -9.28 -7.10
C HIS A 78 14.13 -10.76 -7.35
N ALA A 79 13.08 -11.57 -7.52
CA ALA A 79 13.22 -12.97 -7.92
C ALA A 79 13.90 -13.11 -9.29
N VAL A 80 13.47 -12.32 -10.28
CA VAL A 80 14.06 -12.28 -11.63
C VAL A 80 15.50 -11.75 -11.60
N GLU A 81 15.77 -10.69 -10.84
CA GLU A 81 17.13 -10.18 -10.64
C GLU A 81 18.07 -11.27 -10.09
N ILE A 82 17.60 -12.06 -9.11
CA ILE A 82 18.35 -13.18 -8.54
C ILE A 82 18.54 -14.30 -9.58
N GLU A 83 17.51 -14.62 -10.37
CA GLU A 83 17.60 -15.63 -11.42
C GLU A 83 18.62 -15.25 -12.52
N VAL A 84 18.63 -13.99 -12.91
CA VAL A 84 19.50 -13.50 -14.00
C VAL A 84 20.93 -13.24 -13.51
N ALA A 85 21.09 -12.56 -12.37
CA ALA A 85 22.37 -12.01 -11.93
C ALA A 85 22.89 -12.60 -10.60
N GLY A 86 22.12 -13.46 -9.92
CA GLY A 86 22.50 -14.04 -8.63
C GLY A 86 22.43 -13.06 -7.45
N HIS A 87 21.84 -11.88 -7.63
CA HIS A 87 21.61 -10.92 -6.55
C HIS A 87 20.40 -10.04 -6.83
N CYS A 88 19.81 -9.47 -5.78
CA CYS A 88 18.77 -8.46 -5.91
C CYS A 88 19.38 -7.04 -5.96
N SER A 89 18.62 -6.10 -6.50
CA SER A 89 18.99 -4.69 -6.58
C SER A 89 19.11 -4.01 -5.21
N GLU A 90 18.52 -4.57 -4.15
CA GLU A 90 18.66 -4.03 -2.78
C GLU A 90 20.06 -4.19 -2.21
N CYS A 91 20.77 -5.26 -2.56
CA CYS A 91 22.13 -5.52 -2.06
C CYS A 91 23.22 -5.17 -3.06
N ASN A 92 22.93 -5.28 -4.35
CA ASN A 92 23.81 -4.80 -5.41
C ASN A 92 22.96 -4.26 -6.59
N PRO A 93 22.92 -2.94 -6.82
CA PRO A 93 22.11 -2.34 -7.88
C PRO A 93 22.79 -2.40 -9.26
N HIS A 94 24.01 -2.92 -9.37
CA HIS A 94 24.76 -2.94 -10.62
C HIS A 94 24.48 -4.20 -11.42
N PHE A 95 23.92 -4.03 -12.61
CA PHE A 95 23.68 -5.07 -13.60
C PHE A 95 24.45 -4.77 -14.88
N SER A 96 24.77 -5.81 -15.65
CA SER A 96 25.24 -5.58 -17.02
C SER A 96 24.09 -5.01 -17.87
N ILE A 97 24.43 -4.42 -19.02
CA ILE A 97 23.41 -3.90 -19.95
C ILE A 97 22.49 -5.03 -20.41
N ASP A 98 23.07 -6.20 -20.74
CA ASP A 98 22.32 -7.37 -21.18
C ASP A 98 21.40 -7.91 -20.07
N ASP A 99 21.89 -7.98 -18.83
CA ASP A 99 21.07 -8.39 -17.68
C ASP A 99 19.91 -7.42 -17.45
N THR A 100 20.15 -6.11 -17.62
CA THR A 100 19.10 -5.09 -17.43
C THR A 100 17.94 -5.30 -18.40
N PHE A 101 18.23 -5.54 -19.67
CA PHE A 101 17.20 -5.83 -20.67
C PHE A 101 16.48 -7.15 -20.36
N LYS A 102 17.23 -8.21 -20.07
CA LYS A 102 16.66 -9.53 -19.75
C LYS A 102 15.77 -9.50 -18.51
N ILE A 103 16.18 -8.78 -17.46
CA ILE A 103 15.40 -8.59 -16.24
C ILE A 103 14.09 -7.88 -16.59
N GLY A 104 14.13 -6.81 -17.38
CA GLY A 104 12.94 -6.08 -17.81
C GLY A 104 11.91 -6.99 -18.48
N ASP A 105 12.34 -7.71 -19.52
CA ASP A 105 11.48 -8.61 -20.29
C ASP A 105 10.87 -9.72 -19.42
N MET A 106 11.67 -10.34 -18.55
CA MET A 106 11.21 -11.42 -17.67
C MET A 106 10.25 -10.93 -16.57
N VAL A 107 10.47 -9.73 -16.03
CA VAL A 107 9.53 -9.13 -15.04
C VAL A 107 8.18 -8.89 -15.68
N GLU A 108 8.14 -8.33 -16.89
CA GLU A 108 6.89 -8.09 -17.60
C GLU A 108 6.14 -9.40 -17.89
N GLN A 109 6.87 -10.42 -18.38
CA GLN A 109 6.31 -11.74 -18.62
C GLN A 109 5.73 -12.38 -17.35
N GLN A 110 6.50 -12.41 -16.25
CA GLN A 110 6.07 -13.10 -15.03
C GLN A 110 4.90 -12.37 -14.35
N ILE A 111 4.84 -11.04 -14.43
CA ILE A 111 3.67 -10.28 -13.95
C ILE A 111 2.43 -10.65 -14.76
N ALA A 112 2.53 -10.73 -16.09
CA ALA A 112 1.41 -11.13 -16.93
C ALA A 112 0.92 -12.56 -16.60
N GLU A 113 1.84 -13.52 -16.46
CA GLU A 113 1.51 -14.90 -16.10
C GLU A 113 0.87 -15.01 -14.70
N ASN A 114 1.36 -14.24 -13.73
CA ASN A 114 0.78 -14.23 -12.37
C ASN A 114 -0.63 -13.63 -12.37
N LEU A 115 -0.88 -12.59 -13.17
CA LEU A 115 -2.22 -12.01 -13.34
C LEU A 115 -3.19 -13.03 -13.93
N GLU A 116 -2.79 -13.76 -14.97
CA GLU A 116 -3.62 -14.81 -15.57
C GLU A 116 -3.97 -15.94 -14.59
N ARG A 117 -3.07 -16.28 -13.65
CA ARG A 117 -3.31 -17.31 -12.63
C ARG A 117 -4.29 -16.89 -11.54
N LEU A 118 -4.50 -15.58 -11.35
CA LEU A 118 -5.36 -15.02 -10.31
C LEU A 118 -6.78 -14.71 -10.82
N MET A 119 -7.03 -14.81 -12.12
CA MET A 119 -8.35 -14.70 -12.77
C MET A 119 -9.06 -16.05 -12.85
#